data_AF-A0A3D2WNP9-F1
#
_entry.id   AF-A0A3D2WNP9-F1
#
_cell.length_a   1.000
_cell.length_b   1.000
_cell.length_c   1.000
_cell.angle_alpha   90.00
_cell.angle_beta   90.00
_cell.angle_gamma   90.00
#
_symmetry.space_group_name_H-M   'P 1'
#
loop_
_entity.id
_entity.type
_entity.pdbx_description
1 polymer ?
#
loop_
_entity_poly.entity_id
_entity_poly.type
_entity_poly.pdbx_seq_one_letter_code
_entity_poly.pdbx_strand_id
1 'polypeptide(L)'
;METMSPKEIVAELNNHIIGQNDAKRAVALALRNRWRRQQLDEAFRAEVTPKNILMIGPTGVGKTEIARRLAKLANAPFIKVEATKFTEVGYVGRDVESIIRDLADTAVKMFREQEMKRNEKAAQKAAEERILDTLLRPAKATSIDIASDEKAEPDSTREFMRTKLRNGEFDDKEIDIEVSAQQIGVEIMAPPGMEEMT
;
A
#
# COMPACT_ATOMS: atom_id res chain seq x y z
N MET A 1 7.89 -12.20 6.41
CA MET A 1 8.82 -12.45 5.28
C MET A 1 8.72 -13.90 4.93
N GLU A 2 8.32 -14.23 3.71
CA GLU A 2 8.33 -15.60 3.23
C GLU A 2 9.73 -16.20 3.43
N THR A 3 9.76 -17.41 3.97
CA THR A 3 10.95 -18.14 4.41
C THR A 3 11.78 -18.66 3.24
N MET A 4 11.82 -17.96 2.12
CA MET A 4 12.50 -18.39 0.91
C MET A 4 13.98 -18.65 1.20
N SER A 5 14.45 -19.80 0.75
CA SER A 5 15.86 -20.16 0.71
C SER A 5 16.59 -19.33 -0.35
N PRO A 6 17.92 -19.16 -0.25
CA PRO A 6 18.69 -18.49 -1.29
C PRO A 6 18.51 -19.11 -2.68
N LYS A 7 18.29 -20.42 -2.78
CA LYS A 7 18.07 -21.11 -4.05
C LYS A 7 16.73 -20.72 -4.67
N GLU A 8 15.67 -20.64 -3.88
CA GLU A 8 14.34 -20.21 -4.33
C GLU A 8 14.33 -18.75 -4.77
N ILE A 9 15.02 -17.87 -4.02
CA ILE A 9 15.17 -16.46 -4.42
C ILE A 9 15.88 -16.36 -5.78
N VAL A 10 16.97 -17.10 -5.98
CA VAL A 10 17.67 -17.12 -7.28
C VAL A 10 16.79 -17.67 -8.39
N ALA A 11 16.00 -18.72 -8.12
CA ALA A 11 15.08 -19.29 -9.09
C ALA A 11 14.00 -18.27 -9.51
N GLU A 12 13.44 -17.54 -8.55
CA GLU A 12 12.46 -16.49 -8.85
C GLU A 12 13.08 -15.31 -9.61
N LEU A 13 14.31 -14.92 -9.27
CA LEU A 13 15.05 -13.92 -10.05
C LEU A 13 15.40 -14.40 -11.47
N ASN A 14 15.51 -15.71 -11.72
CA ASN A 14 15.74 -16.25 -13.07
C ASN A 14 14.53 -16.05 -13.99
N ASN A 15 13.31 -15.92 -13.45
CA ASN A 15 12.10 -15.67 -14.24
C ASN A 15 12.07 -14.27 -14.87
N HIS A 16 12.93 -13.37 -14.40
CA HIS A 16 12.93 -11.96 -14.82
C HIS A 16 14.28 -11.46 -15.32
N ILE A 17 15.39 -11.98 -14.79
CA ILE A 17 16.74 -11.56 -15.16
C ILE A 17 17.44 -12.75 -15.82
N ILE A 18 18.02 -12.54 -17.01
CA ILE A 18 18.82 -13.57 -17.69
C ILE A 18 20.29 -13.44 -17.28
N GLY A 19 20.94 -14.57 -16.95
CA GLY A 19 22.34 -14.58 -16.51
C GLY A 19 22.59 -13.94 -15.14
N GLN A 20 23.73 -13.26 -14.96
CA GLN A 20 24.11 -12.54 -13.73
C GLN A 20 24.03 -13.37 -12.43
N ASN A 21 24.48 -14.62 -12.50
CA ASN A 21 24.34 -15.60 -11.40
C ASN A 21 24.98 -15.11 -10.08
N ASP A 22 26.13 -14.44 -10.14
CA ASP A 22 26.83 -13.99 -8.94
C ASP A 22 26.11 -12.83 -8.26
N ALA A 23 25.57 -11.89 -9.04
CA ALA A 23 24.73 -10.82 -8.52
C ALA A 23 23.46 -11.38 -7.86
N LYS A 24 22.79 -12.35 -8.50
CA LYS A 24 21.61 -13.04 -7.95
C LYS A 24 21.92 -13.75 -6.63
N ARG A 25 23.04 -14.47 -6.55
CA ARG A 25 23.49 -15.14 -5.32
C ARG A 25 23.78 -14.13 -4.21
N ALA A 26 24.47 -13.04 -4.52
CA ALA A 26 24.79 -12.00 -3.55
C ALA A 26 23.53 -11.38 -2.94
N VAL A 27 22.55 -11.02 -3.78
CA VAL A 27 21.28 -10.45 -3.28
C VAL A 27 20.43 -11.46 -2.51
N ALA A 28 20.42 -12.72 -2.94
CA ALA A 28 19.71 -13.79 -2.24
C ALA A 28 20.29 -14.04 -0.85
N LEU A 29 21.61 -14.02 -0.70
CA LEU A 29 22.28 -14.13 0.59
C LEU A 29 21.99 -12.93 1.49
N ALA A 30 22.04 -11.71 0.95
CA ALA A 30 21.71 -10.50 1.72
C ALA A 30 20.26 -10.52 2.23
N LEU A 31 19.30 -10.94 1.40
CA LEU A 31 17.91 -11.09 1.81
C LEU A 31 17.76 -12.20 2.86
N ARG A 32 18.38 -13.36 2.66
CA ARG A 32 18.34 -14.47 3.64
C ARG A 32 18.95 -14.08 4.99
N ASN A 33 20.00 -13.26 4.98
CA ASN A 33 20.62 -12.78 6.21
C ASN A 33 19.70 -11.85 7.00
N ARG A 34 18.78 -11.11 6.36
CA ARG A 34 17.74 -10.34 7.07
C ARG A 34 16.81 -11.26 7.86
N TRP A 35 16.37 -12.36 7.24
CA TRP A 35 15.55 -13.37 7.93
C TRP A 35 16.34 -14.05 9.06
N ARG A 36 17.60 -14.45 8.82
CA ARG A 36 18.45 -15.04 9.87
C ARG A 36 18.63 -14.10 11.06
N ARG A 37 18.82 -12.81 10.80
CA ARG A 37 18.93 -11.79 11.85
C ARG A 37 17.67 -11.71 12.72
N GLN A 38 16.48 -11.88 12.14
CA GLN A 38 15.22 -11.91 12.91
C GLN A 38 15.11 -13.14 13.82
N GLN A 39 15.86 -14.21 13.56
CA GLN A 39 15.91 -15.42 14.40
C GLN A 39 16.94 -15.35 15.53
N LEU A 40 17.75 -14.30 15.58
CA LEU A 40 18.71 -14.09 16.66
C LEU A 40 18.03 -13.43 17.87
N ASP A 41 18.58 -13.70 19.06
CA ASP A 41 18.23 -13.00 20.28
C ASP A 41 18.50 -11.50 20.16
N GLU A 42 17.79 -10.69 20.96
CA GLU A 42 17.79 -9.24 20.85
C GLU A 42 19.19 -8.62 20.98
N ALA A 43 20.01 -9.12 21.92
CA ALA A 43 21.39 -8.69 22.12
C ALA A 43 22.23 -8.85 20.84
N PHE A 44 22.19 -10.03 20.23
CA PHE A 44 22.94 -10.31 18.99
C PHE A 44 22.33 -9.63 17.76
N ARG A 45 21.00 -9.43 17.74
CA ARG A 45 20.30 -8.80 16.61
C ARG A 45 20.72 -7.34 16.40
N ALA A 46 21.02 -6.62 17.47
CA ALA A 46 21.49 -5.23 17.43
C ALA A 46 22.89 -5.12 16.82
N GLU A 47 23.77 -6.09 17.08
CA GLU A 47 25.15 -6.12 16.57
C GLU A 47 25.25 -6.51 15.09
N VAL A 48 24.28 -7.26 14.58
CA VAL A 48 24.29 -7.71 13.18
C VAL A 48 23.76 -6.62 12.25
N THR A 49 24.67 -5.99 11.50
CA THR A 49 24.34 -4.98 10.48
C THR A 49 23.99 -5.60 9.13
N PRO A 50 23.12 -4.95 8.32
CA PRO A 50 22.84 -5.37 6.95
C PRO A 50 24.11 -5.43 6.08
N LYS A 51 24.22 -6.47 5.25
CA LYS A 51 25.30 -6.59 4.27
C LYS A 51 24.93 -5.83 2.99
N ASN A 52 25.44 -4.62 2.86
CA ASN A 52 25.26 -3.79 1.67
C ASN A 52 25.99 -4.38 0.46
N ILE A 53 25.45 -4.14 -0.74
CA ILE A 53 25.96 -4.74 -1.99
C ILE A 53 26.38 -3.62 -2.93
N LEU A 54 27.61 -3.72 -3.45
CA LEU A 54 28.10 -2.91 -4.57
C LEU A 54 28.07 -3.77 -5.84
N MET A 55 27.28 -3.35 -6.83
CA MET A 55 27.22 -4.02 -8.14
C MET A 55 28.12 -3.31 -9.15
N ILE A 56 29.11 -4.01 -9.68
CA ILE A 56 30.06 -3.48 -10.68
C ILE A 56 29.75 -4.12 -12.03
N GLY A 57 29.63 -3.29 -13.08
CA GLY A 57 29.40 -3.75 -14.45
C GLY A 57 28.92 -2.63 -15.37
N PRO A 58 28.84 -2.87 -16.70
CA PRO A 58 28.39 -1.86 -17.65
C PRO A 58 26.90 -1.52 -17.50
N THR A 59 26.45 -0.45 -18.13
CA THR A 59 25.01 -0.10 -18.18
C THR A 59 24.22 -1.17 -18.93
N GLY A 60 22.93 -1.31 -18.65
CA GLY A 60 22.04 -2.23 -19.36
C GLY A 60 22.11 -3.71 -18.98
N VAL A 61 23.07 -4.15 -18.16
CA VAL A 61 23.21 -5.58 -17.77
C VAL A 61 22.21 -6.07 -16.70
N GLY A 62 21.26 -5.24 -16.29
CA GLY A 62 20.21 -5.62 -15.33
C GLY A 62 20.48 -5.31 -13.86
N LYS A 63 21.52 -4.54 -13.50
CA LYS A 63 21.83 -4.17 -12.10
C LYS A 63 20.61 -3.62 -11.34
N THR A 64 19.95 -2.62 -11.92
CA THR A 64 18.75 -1.99 -11.32
C THR A 64 17.56 -2.95 -11.30
N GLU A 65 17.42 -3.80 -12.32
CA GLU A 65 16.30 -4.76 -12.40
C GLU A 65 16.42 -5.85 -11.33
N ILE A 66 17.64 -6.34 -11.05
CA ILE A 66 17.88 -7.26 -9.93
C ILE A 66 17.41 -6.65 -8.60
N ALA A 67 17.77 -5.40 -8.33
CA ALA A 67 17.37 -4.72 -7.09
C ALA A 67 15.84 -4.50 -7.02
N ARG A 68 15.22 -4.04 -8.12
CA ARG A 68 13.77 -3.84 -8.22
C ARG A 68 13.00 -5.14 -8.00
N ARG A 69 13.42 -6.23 -8.65
CA ARG A 69 12.77 -7.54 -8.53
C ARG A 69 12.94 -8.14 -7.14
N LEU A 70 14.13 -7.99 -6.55
CA LEU A 70 14.37 -8.41 -5.17
C LEU A 70 13.44 -7.69 -4.18
N ALA A 71 13.25 -6.37 -4.34
CA ALA A 71 12.37 -5.61 -3.46
C ALA A 71 10.90 -6.03 -3.62
N LYS A 72 10.44 -6.25 -4.86
CA LYS A 72 9.10 -6.77 -5.13
C LYS A 72 8.89 -8.17 -4.52
N LEU A 73 9.88 -9.05 -4.66
CA LEU A 73 9.86 -10.39 -4.08
C LEU A 73 9.79 -10.34 -2.55
N ALA A 74 10.57 -9.46 -1.93
CA ALA A 74 10.59 -9.31 -0.48
C ALA A 74 9.39 -8.52 0.08
N ASN A 75 8.47 -8.06 -0.79
CA ASN A 75 7.41 -7.11 -0.47
C ASN A 75 7.93 -5.90 0.33
N ALA A 76 9.02 -5.32 -0.16
CA ALA A 76 9.76 -4.25 0.50
C ALA A 76 9.66 -2.94 -0.29
N PRO A 77 9.62 -1.78 0.40
CA PRO A 77 9.68 -0.48 -0.26
C PRO A 77 11.01 -0.31 -1.00
N PHE A 78 10.96 0.34 -2.17
CA PHE A 78 12.10 0.47 -3.07
C PHE A 78 12.17 1.86 -3.68
N ILE A 79 13.37 2.42 -3.71
CA ILE A 79 13.67 3.70 -4.36
C ILE A 79 14.94 3.58 -5.22
N LYS A 80 14.93 4.27 -6.37
CA LYS A 80 16.11 4.47 -7.22
C LYS A 80 16.52 5.93 -7.12
N VAL A 81 17.74 6.19 -6.65
CA VAL A 81 18.32 7.53 -6.60
C VAL A 81 19.64 7.56 -7.37
N GLU A 82 19.94 8.70 -7.99
CA GLU A 82 21.19 8.93 -8.72
C GLU A 82 22.11 9.78 -7.84
N ALA A 83 23.33 9.30 -7.60
CA ALA A 83 24.27 9.93 -6.67
C ALA A 83 24.67 11.35 -7.09
N THR A 84 24.71 11.61 -8.41
CA THR A 84 25.08 12.93 -8.96
C THR A 84 24.06 14.02 -8.64
N LYS A 85 22.83 13.67 -8.22
CA LYS A 85 21.81 14.63 -7.78
C LYS A 85 22.21 15.40 -6.51
N PHE A 86 23.15 14.87 -5.73
CA PHE A 86 23.62 15.47 -4.48
C PHE A 86 24.94 16.22 -4.63
N THR A 87 25.54 16.21 -5.84
CA THR A 87 26.82 16.86 -6.14
C THR A 87 26.68 18.03 -7.11
N GLU A 88 25.47 18.28 -7.64
CA GLU A 88 25.23 19.31 -8.66
C GLU A 88 25.34 20.72 -8.05
N VAL A 89 26.14 21.58 -8.68
CA VAL A 89 26.58 22.90 -8.18
C VAL A 89 25.41 23.90 -8.24
N GLY A 90 24.78 24.19 -7.08
CA GLY A 90 23.66 25.15 -6.96
C GLY A 90 23.26 25.44 -5.50
N TYR A 91 22.56 26.57 -5.29
CA TYR A 91 22.41 27.30 -3.99
C TYR A 91 21.51 26.64 -2.93
N VAL A 92 20.75 25.59 -3.27
CA VAL A 92 20.08 24.70 -2.29
C VAL A 92 20.00 23.31 -2.95
N GLY A 93 21.02 22.47 -2.75
CA GLY A 93 21.00 21.10 -3.24
C GLY A 93 19.87 20.29 -2.60
N ARG A 94 19.41 19.22 -3.27
CA ARG A 94 18.55 18.24 -2.60
C ARG A 94 19.29 17.65 -1.41
N ASP A 95 18.60 17.57 -0.30
CA ASP A 95 19.10 17.00 0.95
C ASP A 95 19.20 15.47 0.84
N VAL A 96 20.31 14.89 1.34
CA VAL A 96 20.53 13.44 1.35
C VAL A 96 19.48 12.71 2.18
N GLU A 97 18.90 13.38 3.19
CA GLU A 97 17.81 12.81 4.00
C GLU A 97 16.53 12.59 3.16
N SER A 98 16.40 13.27 2.01
CA SER A 98 15.27 13.06 1.09
C SER A 98 15.19 11.60 0.61
N ILE A 99 16.32 10.87 0.53
CA ILE A 99 16.33 9.45 0.17
C ILE A 99 15.47 8.63 1.14
N ILE A 100 15.57 8.94 2.44
CA ILE A 100 14.83 8.23 3.49
C ILE A 100 13.37 8.68 3.53
N ARG A 101 13.11 9.98 3.33
CA ARG A 101 11.74 10.53 3.22
C ARG A 101 10.96 9.87 2.08
N ASP A 102 11.52 9.88 0.87
CA ASP A 102 10.91 9.27 -0.32
C ASP A 102 10.69 7.75 -0.14
N LEU A 103 11.62 7.07 0.55
CA LEU A 103 11.48 5.64 0.85
C LEU A 103 10.34 5.38 1.86
N ALA A 104 10.18 6.24 2.86
CA ALA A 104 9.10 6.15 3.84
C ALA A 104 7.74 6.39 3.17
N ASP A 105 7.62 7.40 2.30
CA ASP A 105 6.39 7.68 1.55
C ASP A 105 6.01 6.51 0.63
N THR A 106 7.01 5.92 -0.03
CA THR A 106 6.81 4.71 -0.84
C THR A 106 6.31 3.55 0.03
N ALA A 107 6.83 3.40 1.26
CA ALA A 107 6.37 2.37 2.19
C ALA A 107 4.91 2.61 2.63
N VAL A 108 4.56 3.85 3.01
CA VAL A 108 3.19 4.22 3.41
C VAL A 108 2.21 3.92 2.27
N LYS A 109 2.55 4.31 1.04
CA LYS A 109 1.74 4.00 -0.14
C LYS A 109 1.57 2.49 -0.34
N MET A 110 2.66 1.73 -0.25
CA MET A 110 2.64 0.28 -0.40
C MET A 110 1.74 -0.40 0.65
N PHE A 111 1.84 -0.02 1.92
CA PHE A 111 0.99 -0.55 2.99
C PHE A 111 -0.46 -0.12 2.84
N ARG A 112 -0.72 1.13 2.44
CA ARG A 112 -2.07 1.62 2.17
C ARG A 112 -2.75 0.79 1.08
N GLU A 113 -2.06 0.51 -0.03
CA GLU A 113 -2.58 -0.35 -1.11
C GLU A 113 -2.86 -1.78 -0.64
N GLN A 114 -2.00 -2.34 0.21
CA GLN A 114 -2.21 -3.68 0.79
C GLN A 114 -3.42 -3.72 1.72
N GLU A 115 -3.55 -2.75 2.62
CA GLU A 115 -4.66 -2.68 3.56
C GLU A 115 -5.97 -2.35 2.85
N MET A 116 -5.96 -1.52 1.80
CA MET A 116 -7.14 -1.29 0.95
C MET A 116 -7.63 -2.59 0.32
N LYS A 117 -6.73 -3.39 -0.28
CA LYS A 117 -7.09 -4.70 -0.85
C LYS A 117 -7.58 -5.69 0.19
N ARG A 118 -6.94 -5.72 1.36
CA ARG A 118 -7.34 -6.60 2.47
C ARG A 118 -8.75 -6.26 2.98
N ASN A 119 -9.06 -4.98 3.09
CA ASN A 119 -10.31 -4.50 3.64
C ASN A 119 -11.40 -4.25 2.58
N GLU A 120 -11.12 -4.49 1.30
CA GLU A 120 -12.01 -4.25 0.16
C GLU A 120 -13.39 -4.88 0.36
N LYS A 121 -13.45 -6.15 0.75
CA LYS A 121 -14.73 -6.86 0.97
C LYS A 121 -15.54 -6.29 2.14
N ALA A 122 -14.86 -5.94 3.23
CA ALA A 122 -15.51 -5.38 4.41
C ALA A 122 -16.01 -3.96 4.13
N ALA A 123 -15.20 -3.16 3.43
CA ALA A 123 -15.56 -1.82 2.98
C ALA A 123 -16.73 -1.85 1.99
N GLN A 124 -16.71 -2.78 1.03
CA GLN A 124 -17.82 -2.99 0.09
C GLN A 124 -19.11 -3.35 0.84
N LYS A 125 -19.06 -4.29 1.78
CA LYS A 125 -20.24 -4.67 2.58
C LYS A 125 -20.78 -3.48 3.37
N ALA A 126 -19.92 -2.70 4.03
CA ALA A 126 -20.33 -1.52 4.78
C ALA A 126 -20.92 -0.42 3.88
N ALA A 127 -20.38 -0.25 2.67
CA ALA A 127 -20.93 0.66 1.67
C ALA A 127 -22.31 0.20 1.18
N GLU A 128 -22.47 -1.10 0.86
CA GLU A 128 -23.75 -1.72 0.52
C GLU A 128 -24.78 -1.50 1.64
N GLU A 129 -24.41 -1.72 2.90
CA GLU A 129 -25.29 -1.49 4.05
C GLU A 129 -25.73 -0.03 4.18
N ARG A 130 -24.82 0.94 4.00
CA ARG A 130 -25.17 2.36 4.06
C ARG A 130 -26.12 2.79 2.94
N ILE A 131 -25.96 2.23 1.74
CA ILE A 131 -26.88 2.45 0.61
C ILE A 131 -28.25 1.85 0.92
N LEU A 132 -28.28 0.61 1.42
CA LEU A 132 -29.53 -0.07 1.77
C LEU A 132 -30.29 0.64 2.89
N ASP A 133 -29.60 1.16 3.91
CA ASP A 133 -30.24 1.93 4.97
C ASP A 133 -30.86 3.25 4.47
N THR A 134 -30.27 3.84 3.42
CA THR A 134 -30.83 5.03 2.76
C THR A 134 -32.07 4.67 1.94
N LEU A 135 -32.00 3.56 1.18
CA LEU A 135 -33.10 3.08 0.33
C LEU A 135 -34.30 2.57 1.13
N LEU A 136 -34.04 1.84 2.21
CA LEU A 136 -35.07 1.20 3.02
C LEU A 136 -35.56 2.08 4.16
N ARG A 137 -35.16 3.38 4.19
CA ARG A 137 -35.42 4.37 5.25
C ARG A 137 -36.10 3.71 6.44
N PRO A 138 -35.35 3.19 7.44
CA PRO A 138 -36.02 2.68 8.62
C PRO A 138 -36.91 3.83 9.08
N ALA A 139 -38.21 3.57 9.21
CA ALA A 139 -39.15 4.54 9.73
C ALA A 139 -38.59 4.98 11.08
N LYS A 140 -37.81 6.06 11.09
CA LYS A 140 -37.42 6.73 12.33
C LYS A 140 -38.76 7.15 12.86
N ALA A 141 -39.16 6.47 13.92
CA ALA A 141 -40.26 6.81 14.77
C ALA A 141 -40.10 8.28 15.17
N THR A 142 -40.62 9.18 14.34
CA THR A 142 -41.08 10.48 14.78
C THR A 142 -42.15 10.15 15.80
N SER A 143 -41.81 10.42 17.05
CA SER A 143 -42.70 10.30 18.19
C SER A 143 -44.04 10.95 17.87
N ILE A 144 -45.05 10.13 17.61
CA ILE A 144 -46.41 10.17 18.14
C ILE A 144 -47.17 9.05 17.39
N ASP A 145 -47.80 8.19 18.18
CA ASP A 145 -48.82 7.22 17.82
C ASP A 145 -48.40 5.79 17.36
N ILE A 146 -48.71 4.90 18.30
CA ILE A 146 -49.21 3.53 18.18
C ILE A 146 -48.14 2.43 18.26
N ALA A 147 -48.22 1.76 19.40
CA ALA A 147 -47.74 0.43 19.66
C ALA A 147 -48.18 -0.55 18.55
N SER A 148 -47.21 -1.15 17.88
CA SER A 148 -47.32 -2.52 17.38
C SER A 148 -45.93 -3.11 17.25
N ASP A 149 -45.67 -4.12 18.08
CA ASP A 149 -44.61 -5.10 17.94
C ASP A 149 -44.68 -5.79 16.57
N GLU A 150 -43.99 -5.25 15.56
CA GLU A 150 -43.64 -5.99 14.34
C GLU A 150 -42.13 -5.84 14.07
N LYS A 151 -41.32 -6.53 14.89
CA LYS A 151 -39.85 -6.60 14.75
C LYS A 151 -39.37 -7.78 13.86
N ALA A 152 -40.20 -8.28 12.97
CA ALA A 152 -39.85 -9.36 12.03
C ALA A 152 -40.67 -9.13 10.75
N GLU A 153 -40.18 -8.48 9.70
CA GLU A 153 -39.51 -9.12 8.55
C GLU A 153 -38.61 -8.14 7.72
N PRO A 154 -37.62 -7.44 8.31
CA PRO A 154 -36.75 -6.56 7.51
C PRO A 154 -35.64 -7.31 6.74
N ASP A 155 -35.38 -8.59 7.04
CA ASP A 155 -34.20 -9.30 6.52
C ASP A 155 -34.39 -9.83 5.09
N SER A 156 -35.57 -10.38 4.76
CA SER A 156 -35.83 -10.93 3.41
C SER A 156 -35.85 -9.84 2.33
N THR A 157 -36.48 -8.70 2.62
CA THR A 157 -36.49 -7.53 1.71
C THR A 157 -35.11 -6.92 1.56
N ARG A 158 -34.29 -6.91 2.63
CA ARG A 158 -32.90 -6.43 2.60
C ARG A 158 -32.02 -7.33 1.73
N GLU A 159 -32.14 -8.64 1.85
CA GLU A 159 -31.39 -9.58 1.02
C GLU A 159 -31.76 -9.51 -0.46
N PHE A 160 -33.05 -9.34 -0.75
CA PHE A 160 -33.53 -9.11 -2.12
C PHE A 160 -32.98 -7.82 -2.73
N MET A 161 -33.02 -6.70 -1.98
CA MET A 161 -32.47 -5.44 -2.45
C MET A 161 -30.94 -5.48 -2.59
N ARG A 162 -30.23 -6.19 -1.70
CA ARG A 162 -28.79 -6.43 -1.83
C ARG A 162 -28.46 -7.15 -3.13
N THR A 163 -29.24 -8.16 -3.49
CA THR A 163 -29.05 -8.93 -4.74
C THR A 163 -29.25 -8.02 -5.96
N LYS A 164 -30.28 -7.18 -5.95
CA LYS A 164 -30.54 -6.21 -7.02
C LYS A 164 -29.46 -5.13 -7.14
N LEU A 165 -28.92 -4.66 -6.01
CA LEU A 165 -27.80 -3.71 -6.01
C LEU A 165 -26.55 -4.32 -6.65
N ARG A 166 -26.27 -5.59 -6.36
CA ARG A 166 -25.15 -6.31 -6.98
C ARG A 166 -25.35 -6.60 -8.46
N ASN A 167 -26.60 -6.70 -8.90
CA ASN A 167 -26.96 -6.89 -10.30
C ASN A 167 -26.97 -5.59 -11.11
N GLY A 168 -26.71 -4.44 -10.48
CA GLY A 168 -26.65 -3.13 -11.16
C GLY A 168 -28.02 -2.54 -11.51
N GLU A 169 -29.11 -3.04 -10.96
CA GLU A 169 -30.48 -2.55 -11.26
C GLU A 169 -30.76 -1.15 -10.70
N PHE A 170 -29.87 -0.61 -9.87
CA PHE A 170 -30.03 0.66 -9.17
C PHE A 170 -28.96 1.70 -9.55
N ASP A 171 -28.10 1.41 -10.52
CA ASP A 171 -26.97 2.28 -10.89
C ASP A 171 -27.42 3.65 -11.42
N ASP A 172 -28.58 3.70 -12.09
CA ASP A 172 -29.15 4.92 -12.66
C ASP A 172 -30.06 5.69 -11.68
N LYS A 173 -30.22 5.24 -10.44
CA LYS A 173 -31.14 5.88 -9.48
C LYS A 173 -30.41 6.87 -8.58
N GLU A 174 -31.00 8.05 -8.46
CA GLU A 174 -30.50 9.09 -7.58
C GLU A 174 -30.86 8.79 -6.11
N ILE A 175 -29.86 8.89 -5.23
CA ILE A 175 -30.01 8.74 -3.78
C ILE A 175 -29.23 9.82 -3.04
N ASP A 176 -29.82 10.37 -1.99
CA ASP A 176 -29.17 11.35 -1.12
C ASP A 176 -28.48 10.62 0.03
N ILE A 177 -27.15 10.66 0.08
CA ILE A 177 -26.35 10.08 1.16
C ILE A 177 -25.55 11.19 1.83
N GLU A 178 -25.62 11.27 3.16
CA GLU A 178 -24.70 12.09 3.93
C GLU A 178 -23.31 11.48 3.87
N VAL A 179 -22.36 12.15 3.23
CA VAL A 179 -20.95 11.79 3.24
C VAL A 179 -20.17 12.82 4.05
N SER A 180 -19.13 12.36 4.76
CA SER A 180 -18.20 13.27 5.42
C SER A 180 -17.37 13.99 4.35
N ALA A 181 -17.74 15.22 4.03
CA ALA A 181 -16.94 16.04 3.13
C ALA A 181 -15.58 16.35 3.81
N GLN A 182 -14.48 16.10 3.10
CA GLN A 182 -13.23 16.75 3.46
C GLN A 182 -13.40 18.23 3.16
N GLN A 183 -13.38 19.07 4.19
CA GLN A 183 -13.32 20.51 3.98
C GLN A 183 -12.03 20.79 3.21
N ILE A 184 -12.19 21.22 1.95
CA ILE A 184 -11.07 21.64 1.11
C ILE A 184 -10.49 22.87 1.81
N GLY A 185 -9.33 22.70 2.44
CA GLY A 185 -8.59 23.80 3.03
C GLY A 185 -8.22 24.81 1.95
N VAL A 186 -8.22 26.09 2.31
CA VAL A 186 -7.82 27.22 1.45
C VAL A 186 -6.50 26.87 0.76
N GLU A 187 -6.45 26.90 -0.58
CA GLU A 187 -5.20 26.76 -1.33
C GLU A 187 -4.28 27.94 -0.97
N ILE A 188 -3.24 27.66 -0.19
CA ILE A 188 -2.21 28.65 0.14
C ILE A 188 -1.24 28.67 -1.04
N MET A 189 -1.20 29.79 -1.77
CA MET A 189 -0.25 30.00 -2.85
C MET A 189 1.16 30.16 -2.25
N ALA A 190 1.93 29.07 -2.22
CA ALA A 190 3.28 29.05 -1.66
C ALA A 190 4.34 29.44 -2.72
N PRO A 191 5.39 30.19 -2.37
CA PRO A 191 6.51 30.47 -3.26
C PRO A 191 7.29 29.18 -3.61
N PRO A 192 7.97 29.13 -4.77
CA PRO A 192 8.70 27.94 -5.21
C PRO A 192 9.75 27.53 -4.16
N GLY A 193 9.63 26.30 -3.66
CA GLY A 193 10.46 25.76 -2.56
C GLY A 193 9.73 25.52 -1.23
N MET A 194 8.46 25.93 -1.09
CA MET A 194 7.60 25.61 0.07
C MET A 194 6.42 24.67 -0.27
N GLU A 195 6.44 24.03 -1.44
CA GLU A 195 5.34 23.19 -1.93
C GLU A 195 5.10 21.91 -1.10
N GLU A 196 6.08 21.46 -0.30
CA GLU A 196 5.92 20.31 0.60
C GLU A 196 5.40 20.67 2.01
N MET A 197 5.24 21.97 2.31
CA MET A 197 4.79 22.46 3.64
C MET A 197 3.29 22.79 3.69
N THR A 198 2.60 22.75 2.55
CA THR A 198 1.15 23.00 2.39
C THR A 198 0.43 21.73 2.00
#